data_AF-A0A067RQR3-F1
#
_entry.id   AF-A0A067RQR3-F1
#
_cell.length_a   1.000
_cell.length_b   1.000
_cell.length_c   1.000
_cell.angle_alpha   90.00
_cell.angle_beta   90.00
_cell.angle_gamma   90.00
#
_symmetry.space_group_name_H-M   'P 1'
#
loop_
_entity.id
_entity.type
_entity.pdbx_description
1 polymer ?
#
loop_
_entity_poly.entity_id
_entity_poly.type
_entity_poly.pdbx_seq_one_letter_code
_entity_poly.pdbx_strand_id
1 'polypeptide(L)'
;MLGQFFLYHINVWWTFLVVAKPVLEVAFHIFLCLGRLGLTFQASILVDLLELVSFHIYCIYVYAARLYSLQVSGLVALWRLFLGRKHNPLRGRVDSCQYSSHQLFVGTLAFTILLFLLPTTLMYYIVFTTLRLVVVGLEGLLTRVRYILQCLPLYVSTLWLLQSTIVSSTVHLTVQCRETQGPLLLSVQPVPGSWWNTVQYCIPELVHSPPRVNWGNLIGNLVSGKLIYPS
;
A
#
# COMPACT_ATOMS: atom_id res chain seq x y z
N MET A 1 -19.23 -8.19 26.13
CA MET A 1 -18.17 -9.15 25.73
C MET A 1 -17.34 -8.65 24.55
N LEU A 2 -17.89 -8.48 23.33
CA LEU A 2 -17.10 -7.99 22.18
C LEU A 2 -16.50 -6.58 22.42
N GLY A 3 -17.26 -5.66 23.00
CA GLY A 3 -16.76 -4.32 23.35
C GLY A 3 -15.59 -4.34 24.35
N GLN A 4 -15.62 -5.24 25.33
CA GLN A 4 -14.51 -5.41 26.28
C GLN A 4 -13.25 -5.96 25.59
N PHE A 5 -13.41 -6.84 24.60
CA PHE A 5 -12.30 -7.34 23.80
C PHE A 5 -11.65 -6.23 22.96
N PHE A 6 -12.44 -5.33 22.35
CA PHE A 6 -11.92 -4.15 21.66
C PHE A 6 -11.25 -3.16 22.62
N LEU A 7 -11.86 -2.91 23.78
CA LEU A 7 -11.25 -2.07 24.82
C LEU A 7 -9.91 -2.66 25.30
N TYR A 8 -9.81 -3.98 25.44
CA TYR A 8 -8.54 -4.64 25.74
C TYR A 8 -7.50 -4.42 24.64
N HIS A 9 -7.88 -4.53 23.37
CA HIS A 9 -6.98 -4.25 22.25
C HIS A 9 -6.49 -2.79 22.24
N ILE A 10 -7.39 -1.84 22.51
CA ILE A 10 -7.05 -0.42 22.64
C ILE A 10 -6.10 -0.21 23.83
N ASN A 11 -6.31 -0.90 24.95
CA ASN A 11 -5.46 -0.76 26.13
C ASN A 11 -4.06 -1.39 25.94
N VAL A 12 -3.99 -2.54 25.26
CA VAL A 12 -2.71 -3.13 24.84
C VAL A 12 -1.97 -2.18 23.89
N TRP A 13 -2.68 -1.56 22.95
CA TRP A 13 -2.09 -0.56 22.06
C TRP A 13 -1.64 0.70 22.79
N TRP A 14 -2.44 1.19 23.74
CA TRP A 14 -2.08 2.31 24.58
C TRP A 14 -0.79 2.02 25.35
N THR A 15 -0.69 0.84 25.95
CA THR A 15 0.52 0.39 26.66
C THR A 15 1.71 0.29 25.71
N PHE A 16 1.51 -0.25 24.50
CA PHE A 16 2.54 -0.30 23.46
C PHE A 16 3.00 1.11 23.05
N LEU A 17 2.09 2.06 22.84
CA LEU A 17 2.42 3.45 22.52
C LEU A 17 3.20 4.12 23.64
N VAL A 18 2.86 3.89 24.89
CA VAL A 18 3.60 4.45 26.03
C VAL A 18 5.04 3.94 26.03
N VAL A 19 5.25 2.65 25.73
CA VAL A 19 6.58 2.05 25.61
C VAL A 19 7.33 2.54 24.35
N ALA A 20 6.61 2.73 23.24
CA ALA A 20 7.18 3.18 21.97
C ALA A 20 7.42 4.69 21.91
N LYS A 21 6.75 5.49 22.74
CA LYS A 21 6.86 6.96 22.79
C LYS A 21 8.31 7.47 22.87
N PRO A 22 9.19 6.99 23.79
CA PRO A 22 10.59 7.44 23.82
C PRO A 22 11.34 7.10 22.53
N VAL A 23 11.07 5.94 21.94
CA VAL A 23 11.68 5.53 20.66
C VAL A 23 11.20 6.43 19.52
N LEU A 24 9.90 6.76 19.49
CA LEU A 24 9.31 7.64 18.49
C LEU A 24 9.84 9.08 18.60
N GLU A 25 10.02 9.59 19.82
CA GLU A 25 10.61 10.92 20.06
C GLU A 25 12.06 10.98 19.58
N VAL A 26 12.86 9.95 19.84
CA VAL A 26 14.23 9.83 19.33
C VAL A 26 14.22 9.72 17.80
N ALA A 27 13.35 8.89 17.22
CA ALA A 27 13.21 8.75 15.77
C ALA A 27 12.82 10.08 15.10
N PHE A 28 11.95 10.87 15.73
CA PHE A 28 11.56 12.19 15.23
C PHE A 28 12.72 13.20 15.27
N HIS A 29 13.53 13.20 16.33
CA HIS A 29 14.73 14.04 16.39
C HIS A 29 15.75 13.62 15.32
N ILE A 30 15.95 12.32 15.13
CA ILE A 30 16.78 11.76 14.08
C ILE A 30 16.26 12.19 12.70
N PHE A 31 14.96 12.12 12.46
CA PHE A 31 14.32 12.56 11.21
C PHE A 31 14.55 14.06 10.92
N LEU A 32 14.43 14.92 11.94
CA LEU A 32 14.71 16.36 11.80
C LEU A 32 16.19 16.63 11.51
N CYS A 33 17.11 15.99 12.24
CA CYS A 33 18.56 16.15 12.03
C CYS A 33 18.98 15.68 10.63
N LEU A 34 18.47 14.53 10.19
CA LEU A 34 18.75 13.94 8.89
C LEU A 34 18.06 14.69 7.74
N GLY A 35 17.13 15.61 8.04
CA GLY A 35 16.51 16.46 7.03
C GLY A 35 17.48 17.32 6.22
N ARG A 36 18.67 17.55 6.78
CA ARG A 36 19.76 18.25 6.10
C ARG A 36 20.47 17.41 5.02
N LEU A 37 20.25 16.09 4.97
CA LEU A 37 20.91 15.18 4.02
C LEU A 37 20.15 15.00 2.70
N GLY A 38 18.90 15.50 2.60
CA GLY A 38 18.13 15.53 1.35
C GLY A 38 16.72 14.94 1.46
N LEU A 39 15.84 15.36 0.54
CA LEU A 39 14.42 15.02 0.54
C LEU A 39 14.14 13.54 0.30
N THR A 40 14.95 12.86 -0.53
CA THR A 40 14.78 11.43 -0.81
C THR A 40 15.05 10.58 0.43
N PHE A 41 16.07 10.96 1.20
CA PHE A 41 16.42 10.29 2.45
C PHE A 41 15.35 10.48 3.53
N GLN A 42 14.81 11.69 3.67
CA GLN A 42 13.65 11.94 4.54
C GLN A 42 12.43 11.11 4.12
N ALA A 43 12.13 11.06 2.81
CA ALA A 43 11.02 10.28 2.29
C ALA A 43 11.18 8.76 2.52
N SER A 44 12.41 8.24 2.58
CA SER A 44 12.67 6.84 2.95
C SER A 44 12.34 6.57 4.42
N ILE A 45 12.92 7.34 5.34
CA ILE A 45 12.65 7.20 6.78
C ILE A 45 11.15 7.37 7.10
N LEU A 46 10.47 8.28 6.41
CA LEU A 46 9.04 8.50 6.62
C LEU A 46 8.20 7.28 6.19
N VAL A 47 8.57 6.58 5.11
CA VAL A 47 7.90 5.34 4.72
C VAL A 47 8.16 4.23 5.74
N ASP A 48 9.40 4.08 6.21
CA ASP A 48 9.73 3.09 7.24
C ASP A 48 8.95 3.35 8.55
N LEU A 49 8.80 4.62 8.92
CA LEU A 49 8.02 5.02 10.09
C LEU A 49 6.52 4.74 9.91
N LEU A 50 5.98 5.03 8.72
CA LEU A 50 4.59 4.71 8.38
C LEU A 50 4.35 3.20 8.46
N GLU A 51 5.26 2.38 7.93
CA GLU A 51 5.14 0.92 7.97
C GLU A 51 5.13 0.40 9.43
N LEU A 52 6.02 0.95 10.28
CA LEU A 52 6.09 0.62 11.71
C LEU A 52 4.79 0.97 12.44
N VAL A 53 4.26 2.17 12.23
CA VAL A 53 2.99 2.61 12.86
C VAL A 53 1.81 1.76 12.34
N SER A 54 1.88 1.37 11.07
CA SER A 54 0.84 0.62 10.37
C SER A 54 0.80 -0.87 10.72
N PHE A 55 1.85 -1.39 11.37
CA PHE A 55 1.89 -2.76 11.87
C PHE A 55 0.72 -3.06 12.81
N HIS A 56 0.38 -2.14 13.72
CA HIS A 56 -0.72 -2.33 14.64
C HIS A 56 -2.08 -2.44 13.91
N ILE A 57 -2.30 -1.56 12.93
CA ILE A 57 -3.50 -1.55 12.10
C ILE A 57 -3.59 -2.86 11.31
N TYR A 58 -2.46 -3.37 10.82
CA TYR A 58 -2.39 -4.67 10.14
C TYR A 58 -2.80 -5.82 11.06
N CYS A 59 -2.27 -5.89 12.29
CA CYS A 59 -2.64 -6.95 13.24
C CYS A 59 -4.14 -6.95 13.53
N ILE A 60 -4.74 -5.79 13.80
CA ILE A 60 -6.18 -5.70 14.07
C ILE A 60 -6.99 -6.04 12.81
N TYR A 61 -6.58 -5.56 11.64
CA TYR A 61 -7.22 -5.90 10.37
C TYR A 61 -7.25 -7.42 10.14
N VAL A 62 -6.12 -8.10 10.34
CA VAL A 62 -6.03 -9.57 10.20
C VAL A 62 -6.99 -10.25 11.18
N TYR A 63 -7.03 -9.80 12.42
CA TYR A 63 -7.96 -10.33 13.41
C TYR A 63 -9.42 -10.14 12.99
N ALA A 64 -9.79 -8.93 12.55
CA ALA A 64 -11.14 -8.62 12.10
C ALA A 64 -11.55 -9.44 10.88
N ALA A 65 -10.66 -9.58 9.89
CA ALA A 65 -10.89 -10.40 8.69
C ALA A 65 -11.11 -11.88 9.05
N ARG A 66 -10.29 -12.43 9.96
CA ARG A 66 -10.46 -13.80 10.44
C ARG A 66 -11.78 -13.98 11.17
N LEU A 67 -12.11 -13.07 12.08
CA LEU A 67 -13.37 -13.13 12.83
C LEU A 67 -14.59 -13.07 11.90
N TYR A 68 -14.59 -12.17 10.92
CA TYR A 68 -15.65 -12.07 9.92
C TYR A 68 -15.77 -13.37 9.10
N SER A 69 -14.65 -13.92 8.63
CA SER A 69 -14.64 -15.18 7.87
C SER A 69 -15.20 -16.37 8.68
N LEU A 70 -14.89 -16.42 9.99
CA LEU A 70 -15.41 -17.43 10.90
C LEU A 70 -16.92 -17.28 11.12
N GLN A 71 -17.40 -16.05 11.27
CA GLN A 71 -18.83 -15.79 11.44
C GLN A 71 -19.64 -16.17 10.20
N VAL A 72 -19.19 -15.77 9.01
CA VAL A 72 -19.85 -16.14 7.75
C VAL A 72 -19.85 -17.65 7.55
N SER A 73 -18.70 -18.31 7.77
CA SER A 73 -18.59 -19.77 7.65
C SER A 73 -19.48 -20.49 8.67
N GLY A 74 -19.55 -19.98 9.90
CA GLY A 74 -20.40 -20.48 10.97
C GLY A 74 -21.89 -20.33 10.65
N LEU A 75 -22.31 -19.17 10.12
CA LEU A 75 -23.69 -18.94 9.66
C LEU A 75 -24.07 -19.89 8.52
N VAL A 76 -23.19 -20.10 7.54
CA VAL A 76 -23.43 -21.06 6.45
C VAL A 76 -23.53 -22.50 6.97
N ALA A 77 -22.69 -22.87 7.93
CA ALA A 77 -22.73 -24.20 8.54
C ALA A 77 -24.04 -24.42 9.33
N LEU A 78 -24.45 -23.43 10.13
CA LEU A 78 -25.70 -23.48 10.90
C LEU A 78 -26.94 -23.45 10.01
N TRP A 79 -26.90 -22.67 8.91
CA TRP A 79 -27.95 -22.68 7.90
C TRP A 79 -28.15 -24.08 7.32
N ARG A 80 -27.06 -24.77 6.95
CA ARG A 80 -27.10 -26.16 6.49
C ARG A 80 -27.65 -27.12 7.55
N LEU A 81 -27.33 -26.88 8.82
CA LEU A 81 -27.85 -27.64 9.96
C LEU A 81 -29.37 -27.51 10.06
N PHE A 82 -29.95 -26.32 9.91
CA PHE A 82 -31.42 -26.14 9.89
C PHE A 82 -32.08 -26.81 8.69
N LEU A 83 -31.42 -26.85 7.54
CA LEU A 83 -31.90 -27.59 6.36
C LEU A 83 -31.73 -29.12 6.49
N GLY A 84 -31.18 -29.62 7.60
CA GLY A 84 -30.93 -31.05 7.80
C GLY A 84 -29.82 -31.61 6.91
N ARG A 85 -28.99 -30.75 6.31
CA ARG A 85 -27.99 -31.10 5.29
C ARG A 85 -26.58 -31.10 5.92
N LYS A 86 -25.92 -32.25 5.97
CA LYS A 86 -24.53 -32.40 6.44
C LYS A 86 -23.60 -32.61 5.24
N HIS A 87 -22.60 -31.75 5.08
CA HIS A 87 -21.56 -31.99 4.06
C HIS A 87 -20.60 -33.07 4.56
N ASN A 88 -20.45 -34.15 3.79
CA ASN A 88 -19.57 -35.26 4.11
C ASN A 88 -18.30 -35.18 3.24
N PRO A 89 -17.17 -34.70 3.78
CA PRO A 89 -15.94 -34.53 3.00
C PRO A 89 -15.35 -35.87 2.53
N LEU A 90 -15.65 -36.98 3.22
CA LEU A 90 -15.16 -38.32 2.86
C LEU A 90 -15.80 -38.87 1.58
N ARG A 91 -17.01 -38.43 1.24
CA ARG A 91 -17.75 -38.92 0.06
C ARG A 91 -18.18 -37.81 -0.90
N GLY A 92 -17.75 -36.57 -0.66
CA GLY A 92 -18.04 -35.40 -1.50
C GLY A 92 -19.52 -35.04 -1.65
N ARG A 93 -20.41 -35.59 -0.82
CA ARG A 93 -21.87 -35.47 -0.94
C ARG A 93 -22.52 -34.84 0.28
N VAL A 94 -23.72 -34.29 0.09
CA VAL A 94 -24.53 -33.69 1.16
C VAL A 94 -25.54 -34.74 1.63
N ASP A 95 -25.30 -35.30 2.81
CA ASP A 95 -26.14 -36.33 3.40
C ASP A 95 -27.25 -35.64 4.24
N SER A 96 -28.49 -36.12 4.15
CA SER A 96 -29.57 -35.70 5.05
C SER A 96 -29.41 -36.41 6.39
N CYS A 97 -29.33 -35.64 7.49
CA CYS A 97 -29.24 -36.18 8.85
C CYS A 97 -30.48 -35.74 9.65
N GLN A 98 -31.04 -36.66 10.43
CA GLN A 98 -32.08 -36.33 11.41
C GLN A 98 -31.41 -35.79 12.66
N TYR A 99 -31.60 -34.49 12.93
CA TYR A 99 -31.10 -33.84 14.15
C TYR A 99 -32.18 -33.89 15.24
N SER A 100 -31.76 -34.09 16.50
CA SER A 100 -32.69 -34.05 17.62
C SER A 100 -33.14 -32.62 17.94
N SER A 101 -34.33 -32.47 18.50
CA SER A 101 -34.92 -31.14 18.80
C SER A 101 -34.02 -30.27 19.69
N HIS A 102 -33.30 -30.87 20.63
CA HIS A 102 -32.35 -30.18 21.49
C HIS A 102 -31.13 -29.63 20.71
N GLN A 103 -30.62 -30.37 19.74
CA GLN A 103 -29.50 -29.92 18.90
C GLN A 103 -29.93 -28.75 18.00
N LEU A 104 -31.13 -28.83 17.44
CA LEU A 104 -31.69 -27.75 16.61
C LEU A 104 -31.84 -26.46 17.42
N PHE A 105 -32.34 -26.56 18.66
CA PHE A 105 -32.48 -25.41 19.56
C PHE A 105 -31.14 -24.72 19.86
N VAL A 106 -30.10 -25.48 20.19
CA VAL A 106 -28.74 -24.94 20.40
C VAL A 106 -28.20 -24.30 19.11
N GLY A 107 -28.47 -24.91 17.95
CA GLY A 107 -28.15 -24.34 16.65
C GLY A 107 -28.84 -22.99 16.40
N THR A 108 -30.12 -22.86 16.72
CA THR A 108 -30.90 -21.60 16.61
C THR A 108 -30.35 -20.52 17.54
N LEU A 109 -30.00 -20.88 18.77
CA LEU A 109 -29.37 -19.96 19.72
C LEU A 109 -28.00 -19.48 19.22
N ALA A 110 -27.14 -20.40 18.75
CA ALA A 110 -25.85 -20.02 18.16
C ALA A 110 -26.01 -19.16 16.90
N PHE A 111 -26.98 -19.47 16.04
CA PHE A 111 -27.27 -18.73 14.82
C PHE A 111 -27.72 -17.31 15.12
N THR A 112 -28.65 -17.13 16.07
CA THR A 112 -29.13 -15.80 16.49
C THR A 112 -28.02 -14.96 17.12
N ILE A 113 -27.15 -15.56 17.96
CA ILE A 113 -25.96 -14.89 18.49
C ILE A 113 -25.03 -14.43 17.36
N LEU A 114 -24.70 -15.32 16.41
CA LEU A 114 -23.83 -15.00 15.29
C LEU A 114 -24.44 -13.92 14.38
N LEU A 115 -25.75 -13.99 14.12
CA LEU A 115 -26.48 -13.03 13.31
C LEU A 115 -26.50 -11.63 13.96
N PHE A 116 -26.70 -11.56 15.28
CA PHE A 116 -26.63 -10.28 16.00
C PHE A 116 -25.20 -9.75 16.17
N LEU A 117 -24.21 -10.62 16.18
CA LEU A 117 -22.81 -10.21 16.26
C LEU A 117 -22.28 -9.72 14.90
N LEU A 118 -22.76 -10.27 13.79
CA LEU A 118 -22.36 -9.94 12.42
C LEU A 118 -22.41 -8.43 12.08
N PRO A 119 -23.49 -7.65 12.36
CA PRO A 119 -23.51 -6.23 12.02
C PRO A 119 -22.43 -5.45 12.78
N THR A 120 -22.16 -5.81 14.03
CA THR A 120 -21.12 -5.14 14.83
C THR A 120 -19.72 -5.43 14.28
N THR A 121 -19.41 -6.68 13.96
CA THR A 121 -18.10 -7.07 13.39
C THR A 121 -17.90 -6.54 11.99
N LEU A 122 -18.94 -6.45 11.17
CA LEU A 122 -18.91 -5.82 9.86
C LEU A 122 -18.55 -4.34 9.97
N MET A 123 -19.14 -3.62 10.92
CA MET A 123 -18.81 -2.21 11.20
C MET A 123 -17.31 -2.05 11.54
N TYR A 124 -16.80 -2.85 12.48
CA TYR A 124 -15.38 -2.83 12.82
C TYR A 124 -14.49 -3.19 11.64
N TYR A 125 -14.86 -4.21 10.87
CA TYR A 125 -14.12 -4.60 9.67
C TYR A 125 -14.01 -3.45 8.66
N ILE A 126 -15.10 -2.73 8.39
CA ILE A 126 -15.08 -1.56 7.48
C ILE A 126 -14.14 -0.47 8.01
N VAL A 127 -14.22 -0.13 9.30
CA VAL A 127 -13.36 0.92 9.89
C VAL A 127 -11.89 0.55 9.80
N PHE A 128 -11.49 -0.66 10.19
CA PHE A 128 -10.08 -1.06 10.12
C PHE A 128 -9.58 -1.22 8.69
N THR A 129 -10.44 -1.66 7.78
CA THR A 129 -10.08 -1.78 6.37
C THR A 129 -9.93 -0.42 5.70
N THR A 130 -10.79 0.55 6.02
CA THR A 130 -10.65 1.93 5.51
C THR A 130 -9.37 2.59 6.04
N LEU A 131 -9.06 2.43 7.33
CA LEU A 131 -7.77 2.88 7.89
C LEU A 131 -6.57 2.25 7.17
N ARG A 132 -6.61 0.94 6.91
CA ARG A 132 -5.56 0.24 6.16
C ARG A 132 -5.43 0.77 4.73
N LEU A 133 -6.54 1.05 4.04
CA LEU A 133 -6.52 1.62 2.69
C LEU A 133 -5.90 3.02 2.68
N VAL A 134 -6.20 3.86 3.67
CA VAL A 134 -5.59 5.20 3.80
C VAL A 134 -4.08 5.09 3.99
N VAL A 135 -3.63 4.21 4.88
CA VAL A 135 -2.21 3.95 5.13
C VAL A 135 -1.48 3.52 3.86
N VAL A 136 -1.97 2.47 3.19
CA VAL A 136 -1.34 1.94 1.96
C VAL A 136 -1.36 2.99 0.86
N GLY A 137 -2.43 3.81 0.80
CA GLY A 137 -2.52 4.95 -0.10
C GLY A 137 -1.45 6.01 0.16
N LEU A 138 -1.18 6.33 1.43
CA LEU A 138 -0.12 7.26 1.83
C LEU A 138 1.27 6.71 1.49
N GLU A 139 1.57 5.46 1.86
CA GLU A 139 2.84 4.79 1.51
C GLU A 139 3.07 4.78 -0.01
N GLY A 140 2.02 4.46 -0.78
CA GLY A 140 2.04 4.51 -2.24
C GLY A 140 2.26 5.93 -2.79
N LEU A 141 1.65 6.94 -2.18
CA LEU A 141 1.85 8.35 -2.56
C LEU A 141 3.29 8.79 -2.30
N LEU A 142 3.84 8.50 -1.11
CA LEU A 142 5.23 8.83 -0.77
C LEU A 142 6.22 8.14 -1.71
N THR A 143 5.97 6.87 -2.04
CA THR A 143 6.79 6.12 -2.99
C THR A 143 6.74 6.72 -4.39
N ARG A 144 5.56 7.15 -4.85
CA ARG A 144 5.41 7.88 -6.13
C ARG A 144 6.12 9.22 -6.11
N VAL A 145 6.01 9.99 -5.02
CA VAL A 145 6.71 11.27 -4.86
C VAL A 145 8.22 11.03 -4.93
N ARG A 146 8.75 10.03 -4.20
CA ARG A 146 10.16 9.64 -4.26
C ARG A 146 10.60 9.25 -5.68
N TYR A 147 9.79 8.44 -6.37
CA TYR A 147 10.02 8.06 -7.76
C TYR A 147 10.09 9.28 -8.67
N ILE A 148 9.15 10.22 -8.57
CA ILE A 148 9.15 11.47 -9.35
C ILE A 148 10.39 12.30 -9.04
N LEU A 149 10.75 12.46 -7.77
CA LEU A 149 11.96 13.18 -7.35
C LEU A 149 13.24 12.55 -7.90
N GLN A 150 13.29 11.23 -8.02
CA GLN A 150 14.44 10.49 -8.54
C GLN A 150 14.47 10.48 -10.08
N CYS A 151 13.31 10.45 -10.73
CA CYS A 151 13.19 10.52 -12.18
C CYS A 151 13.31 11.94 -12.74
N LEU A 152 13.03 12.98 -11.95
CA LEU A 152 13.41 14.33 -12.32
C LEU A 152 14.92 14.45 -12.07
N PRO A 153 15.76 14.55 -13.11
CA PRO A 153 17.10 15.06 -12.91
C PRO A 153 16.95 16.54 -12.54
N LEU A 154 16.71 16.85 -11.26
CA LEU A 154 16.50 18.21 -10.77
C LEU A 154 17.62 19.12 -11.25
N TYR A 155 18.84 18.60 -11.23
CA TYR A 155 20.02 19.24 -11.79
C TYR A 155 19.85 19.59 -13.28
N VAL A 156 19.54 18.61 -14.14
CA VAL A 156 19.38 18.84 -15.59
C VAL A 156 18.16 19.72 -15.90
N SER A 157 17.08 19.61 -15.12
CA SER A 157 15.89 20.45 -15.27
C SER A 157 16.18 21.90 -14.88
N THR A 158 16.94 22.13 -13.80
CA THR A 158 17.38 23.49 -13.45
C THR A 158 18.34 24.06 -14.49
N LEU A 159 19.30 23.28 -14.99
CA LEU A 159 20.21 23.73 -16.05
C LEU A 159 19.48 24.04 -17.37
N TRP A 160 18.49 23.23 -17.74
CA TRP A 160 17.66 23.46 -18.92
C TRP A 160 16.81 24.73 -18.75
N LEU A 161 16.21 24.94 -17.57
CA LEU A 161 15.45 26.16 -17.25
C LEU A 161 16.32 27.41 -17.27
N LEU A 162 17.57 27.31 -16.82
CA LEU A 162 18.55 28.39 -16.83
C LEU A 162 19.17 28.63 -18.23
N GLN A 163 18.70 27.93 -19.28
CA GLN A 163 19.22 27.99 -20.65
C GLN A 163 20.76 27.87 -20.72
N SER A 164 21.35 27.06 -19.84
CA SER A 164 22.80 26.90 -19.79
C SER A 164 23.30 26.07 -20.98
N THR A 165 24.35 26.55 -21.64
CA THR A 165 25.01 25.90 -22.79
C THR A 165 25.62 24.52 -22.49
N ILE A 166 25.63 24.11 -21.22
CA ILE A 166 26.17 22.83 -20.75
C ILE A 166 25.20 21.65 -21.05
N VAL A 167 23.90 21.91 -21.26
CA VAL A 167 22.90 20.89 -21.64
C VAL A 167 22.65 20.93 -23.15
N SER A 168 23.72 20.80 -23.93
CA SER A 168 23.60 20.66 -25.38
C SER A 168 23.57 19.18 -25.77
N SER A 169 22.39 18.64 -26.01
CA SER A 169 22.26 17.25 -26.48
C SER A 169 22.61 17.09 -27.96
N THR A 170 22.55 18.16 -28.74
CA THR A 170 22.77 18.11 -30.20
C THR A 170 23.66 19.26 -30.66
N VAL A 171 24.65 18.93 -31.47
CA VAL A 171 25.63 19.86 -32.00
C VAL A 171 25.39 20.01 -33.49
N HIS A 172 24.86 21.16 -33.92
CA HIS A 172 24.75 21.46 -35.35
C HIS A 172 26.10 21.99 -35.83
N LEU A 173 26.79 21.16 -36.61
CA LEU A 173 28.02 21.52 -37.30
C LEU A 173 27.65 22.24 -38.59
N THR A 174 27.89 23.55 -38.65
CA THR A 174 27.72 24.31 -39.90
C THR A 174 29.11 24.55 -40.49
N VAL A 175 29.30 24.06 -41.71
CA VAL A 175 30.54 24.26 -42.47
C VAL A 175 30.43 25.60 -43.18
N GLN A 176 31.20 26.60 -42.75
CA GLN A 176 31.29 27.86 -43.48
C GLN A 176 32.33 27.71 -44.60
N CYS A 177 31.88 27.38 -45.80
CA CYS A 177 32.71 27.51 -47.00
C CYS A 177 32.89 29.00 -47.33
N ARG A 178 34.10 29.52 -47.16
CA ARG A 178 34.49 30.82 -47.71
C ARG A 178 35.12 30.60 -49.08
N GLU A 179 34.70 31.40 -50.05
CA GLU A 179 35.29 31.41 -51.39
C GLU A 179 36.81 31.67 -51.31
N THR A 180 37.56 30.82 -52.00
CA THR A 180 38.98 30.89 -52.38
C THR A 180 40.07 30.84 -51.26
N GLN A 181 40.70 29.66 -51.13
CA GLN A 181 42.02 29.36 -50.52
C GLN A 181 42.25 29.62 -49.01
N GLY A 182 41.33 29.20 -48.14
CA GLY A 182 41.56 29.18 -46.67
C GLY A 182 41.24 27.83 -46.01
N PRO A 183 41.72 27.57 -44.78
CA PRO A 183 41.34 26.36 -44.03
C PRO A 183 39.84 26.36 -43.72
N LEU A 184 39.21 25.19 -43.83
CA LEU A 184 37.78 24.97 -43.51
C LEU A 184 37.48 25.37 -42.07
N LEU A 185 36.64 26.40 -41.87
CA LEU A 185 36.23 26.86 -40.56
C LEU A 185 34.88 26.22 -40.20
N LEU A 186 34.93 25.26 -39.28
CA LEU A 186 33.77 24.51 -38.81
C LEU A 186 33.18 25.25 -37.60
N SER A 187 31.97 25.79 -37.74
CA SER A 187 31.28 26.46 -36.64
C SER A 187 30.34 25.47 -35.96
N VAL A 188 30.59 25.26 -34.67
CA VAL A 188 29.92 24.27 -33.83
C VAL A 188 28.91 25.03 -32.97
N GLN A 189 27.61 24.94 -33.29
CA GLN A 189 26.57 25.56 -32.47
C GLN A 189 25.81 24.50 -31.64
N PRO A 190 25.92 24.54 -30.30
CA PRO A 190 25.12 23.70 -29.43
C PRO A 190 23.65 24.14 -29.45
N VAL A 191 22.72 23.23 -29.75
CA VAL A 191 21.27 23.48 -29.69
C VAL A 191 20.65 22.63 -28.57
N PRO A 192 19.91 23.24 -27.63
CA PRO A 192 19.24 22.49 -26.57
C PRO A 192 18.14 21.60 -27.17
N GLY A 193 18.18 20.30 -26.85
CA GLY A 193 17.13 19.35 -27.21
C GLY A 193 15.86 19.55 -26.38
N SER A 194 14.77 18.87 -26.80
CA SER A 194 13.51 18.84 -26.05
C SER A 194 13.73 18.26 -24.65
N TRP A 195 13.18 18.94 -23.63
CA TRP A 195 13.29 18.56 -22.21
C TRP A 195 12.97 17.09 -21.96
N TRP A 196 11.92 16.56 -22.59
CA TRP A 196 11.48 15.19 -22.37
C TRP A 196 12.49 14.14 -22.83
N ASN A 197 13.17 14.38 -23.95
CA ASN A 197 14.20 13.48 -24.45
C ASN A 197 15.40 13.47 -23.50
N THR A 198 15.82 14.64 -23.01
CA THR A 198 16.92 14.75 -22.04
C THR A 198 16.58 14.06 -20.73
N VAL A 199 15.34 14.20 -20.23
CA VAL A 199 14.89 13.49 -19.03
C VAL A 199 14.94 11.99 -19.23
N GLN A 200 14.44 11.45 -20.35
CA GLN A 200 14.45 10.02 -20.64
C GLN A 200 15.86 9.42 -20.66
N TYR A 201 16.86 10.13 -21.19
CA TYR A 201 18.26 9.68 -21.18
C TYR A 201 18.92 9.73 -19.80
N CYS A 202 18.41 10.54 -18.87
CA CYS A 202 18.97 10.69 -17.52
C CYS A 202 18.29 9.83 -16.46
N ILE A 203 17.27 9.03 -16.80
CA ILE A 203 16.62 8.12 -15.84
C ILE A 203 17.61 7.01 -15.48
N PRO A 204 18.01 6.86 -14.21
CA PRO A 204 18.88 5.75 -13.79
C PRO A 204 18.14 4.41 -13.95
N GLU A 205 18.77 3.43 -14.60
CA GLU A 205 18.21 2.07 -14.82
C GLU A 205 17.77 1.34 -13.53
N LEU A 206 18.26 1.77 -12.35
CA LEU A 206 17.95 1.13 -11.07
C LEU A 206 16.54 1.40 -10.52
N VAL A 207 15.76 2.34 -11.07
CA VAL A 207 14.44 2.67 -10.52
C VAL A 207 13.36 1.80 -11.16
N HIS A 208 13.09 0.65 -10.55
CA HIS A 208 12.00 -0.23 -10.98
C HIS A 208 10.64 0.42 -10.69
N SER A 209 9.77 0.41 -11.70
CA SER A 209 8.42 0.96 -11.58
C SER A 209 7.64 0.20 -10.49
N PRO A 210 6.89 0.89 -9.61
CA PRO A 210 6.03 0.19 -8.66
C PRO A 210 5.00 -0.66 -9.42
N PRO A 211 4.74 -1.90 -8.97
CA PRO A 211 3.84 -2.81 -9.66
C PRO A 211 2.43 -2.20 -9.76
N ARG A 212 1.77 -2.41 -10.91
CA ARG A 212 0.41 -1.90 -11.12
C ARG A 212 -0.56 -2.61 -10.19
N VAL A 213 -1.23 -1.82 -9.33
CA VAL A 213 -2.22 -2.32 -8.39
C VAL A 213 -3.49 -2.74 -9.14
N ASN A 214 -3.80 -4.04 -9.12
CA ASN A 214 -5.04 -4.59 -9.68
C ASN A 214 -6.20 -4.42 -8.69
N TRP A 215 -6.83 -3.24 -8.71
CA TRP A 215 -7.91 -2.85 -7.81
C TRP A 215 -9.10 -3.83 -7.77
N GLY A 216 -9.46 -4.45 -8.91
CA GLY A 216 -10.58 -5.40 -8.96
C GLY A 216 -10.35 -6.66 -8.12
N ASN A 217 -9.16 -7.24 -8.18
CA ASN A 217 -8.80 -8.41 -7.37
C ASN A 217 -8.65 -8.04 -5.89
N LEU A 218 -8.16 -6.83 -5.61
CA LEU A 218 -7.99 -6.32 -4.26
C LEU A 218 -9.35 -6.13 -3.58
N ILE A 219 -10.32 -5.53 -4.26
CA ILE A 219 -11.71 -5.38 -3.78
C ILE A 219 -12.38 -6.75 -3.61
N GLY A 220 -12.21 -7.68 -4.56
CA GLY A 220 -12.76 -9.04 -4.44
C GLY A 220 -12.21 -9.81 -3.22
N ASN A 221 -10.91 -9.68 -2.94
CA ASN A 221 -10.30 -10.28 -1.75
C ASN A 221 -10.78 -9.62 -0.46
N LEU A 222 -10.99 -8.30 -0.49
CA LEU A 222 -11.49 -7.49 0.63
C LEU A 222 -12.94 -7.83 0.98
N VAL A 223 -13.79 -8.11 -0.02
CA VAL A 223 -15.17 -8.59 0.21
C VAL A 223 -15.19 -10.05 0.71
N SER A 224 -14.27 -10.89 0.23
CA SER A 224 -14.17 -12.30 0.66
C SER A 224 -13.47 -12.50 2.01
N GLY A 225 -12.94 -11.45 2.64
CA GLY A 225 -12.17 -11.55 3.89
C GLY A 225 -10.80 -12.25 3.73
N LYS A 226 -10.25 -12.31 2.51
CA LYS A 226 -8.89 -12.80 2.26
C LYS A 226 -7.88 -11.72 2.62
N LEU A 227 -6.81 -12.10 3.31
CA LEU A 227 -5.76 -11.17 3.74
C LEU A 227 -5.14 -10.47 2.52
N ILE A 228 -4.94 -9.16 2.65
CA ILE A 228 -4.21 -8.35 1.68
C ILE A 228 -2.75 -8.37 2.12
N TYR A 229 -1.90 -9.03 1.34
CA TYR A 229 -0.46 -8.91 1.53
C TYR A 229 0.01 -7.58 0.94
N PRO A 230 0.90 -6.83 1.62
CA PRO A 230 1.64 -5.78 0.95
C PRO A 230 2.48 -6.42 -0.16
N SER A 231 2.34 -5.89 -1.37
CA SER A 231 3.12 -6.25 -2.56
C SER A 231 4.35 -5.37 -2.67
#